data_AF-W7W9X2-F1
#
_entry.id   AF-W7W9X2-F1
#
_cell.length_a   1.000
_cell.length_b   1.000
_cell.length_c   1.000
_cell.angle_alpha   90.00
_cell.angle_beta   90.00
_cell.angle_gamma   90.00
#
_symmetry.space_group_name_H-M   'P 1'
#
loop_
_entity.id
_entity.type
_entity.pdbx_description
1 polymer ?
#
loop_
_entity_poly.entity_id
_entity_poly.type
_entity_poly.pdbx_seq_one_letter_code
_entity_poly.pdbx_strand_id
1 'polypeptide(L)'
;MTQLYILDPCRVMPMVSDAGNVYYQLQTDALNTLPNGYPAENLIVPASEIIHDRCMTIHHPLIGVPPLSAAYWPALKNMKILRSATEFFANNAQPGGLLTAPAGMTEDDAKAVQTYWDQNFNGTKSGKVAIIGADMRFTPFAMKSIDSQMVEQMRYSDEQICQPFGIPPFKVGIGTIPPGLGVDGLNQLYYADALQTHIEHMESLLDEGLKIAAPRGIELDLDPLLRMDEAKRAEVETKLVAGKIKTPDEGRARFNLASTGGGGALYGQHQDYPLAMLENRGSWDPNMIQNQPKQQAPATEPVAEPAEISDEDKAMIAEARSIVATQKAIAAMRGAINV
;
A
#
# COMPACT_ATOMS: atom_id res chain seq x y z
N MET A 1 32.05 9.43 -6.39
CA MET A 1 31.76 8.10 -5.82
C MET A 1 31.93 7.08 -6.94
N THR A 2 32.74 6.04 -6.74
CA THR A 2 33.03 5.04 -7.79
C THR A 2 32.24 3.75 -7.60
N GLN A 3 31.90 3.37 -6.36
CA GLN A 3 31.20 2.13 -6.02
C GLN A 3 30.34 2.33 -4.75
N LEU A 4 29.25 1.57 -4.64
CA LEU A 4 28.35 1.48 -3.48
C LEU A 4 28.37 0.04 -2.97
N TYR A 5 28.45 -0.12 -1.66
CA TYR A 5 28.57 -1.42 -0.99
C TYR A 5 27.40 -1.61 -0.02
N ILE A 6 26.78 -2.79 -0.06
CA ILE A 6 25.74 -3.17 0.88
C ILE A 6 26.45 -3.79 2.10
N LEU A 7 26.13 -3.25 3.28
CA LEU A 7 26.70 -3.66 4.57
C LEU A 7 25.67 -4.52 5.33
N ASP A 8 26.15 -5.52 6.07
CA ASP A 8 25.30 -6.31 6.96
C ASP A 8 24.91 -5.48 8.20
N PRO A 9 23.60 -5.19 8.42
CA PRO A 9 23.15 -4.36 9.53
C PRO A 9 23.50 -4.96 10.91
N CYS A 10 23.65 -6.29 11.03
CA CYS A 10 24.03 -6.93 12.30
C CYS A 10 25.46 -6.63 12.75
N ARG A 11 26.29 -6.08 11.84
CA ARG A 11 27.72 -5.83 12.04
C ARG A 11 28.10 -4.36 11.95
N VAL A 12 27.09 -3.50 11.99
CA VAL A 12 27.24 -2.04 12.01
C VAL A 12 26.75 -1.52 13.36
N MET A 13 27.60 -0.78 14.06
CA MET A 13 27.23 -0.13 15.31
C MET A 13 27.30 1.40 15.16
N PRO A 14 26.19 2.13 15.34
CA PRO A 14 26.22 3.59 15.39
C PRO A 14 26.86 4.05 16.71
N MET A 15 27.75 5.03 16.60
CA MET A 15 28.45 5.67 17.70
C MET A 15 28.24 7.18 17.62
N VAL A 16 28.11 7.83 18.76
CA VAL A 16 27.99 9.30 18.84
C VAL A 16 29.18 9.79 19.65
N SER A 17 29.93 10.73 19.07
CA SER A 17 31.00 11.44 19.78
C SER A 17 30.42 12.44 20.78
N ASP A 18 31.22 12.88 21.76
CA ASP A 18 30.81 13.89 22.75
C ASP A 18 30.39 15.23 22.11
N ALA A 19 30.86 15.50 20.89
CA ALA A 19 30.49 16.66 20.08
C ALA A 19 29.15 16.50 19.33
N GLY A 20 28.50 15.34 19.43
CA GLY A 20 27.24 15.03 18.73
C GLY A 20 27.41 14.52 17.30
N ASN A 21 28.65 14.38 16.80
CA ASN A 21 28.88 13.80 15.47
C ASN A 21 28.66 12.28 15.50
N VAL A 22 27.98 11.77 14.47
CA VAL A 22 27.67 10.34 14.31
C VAL A 22 28.75 9.64 13.49
N TYR A 23 29.19 8.50 14.01
CA TYR A 23 30.14 7.58 13.38
C TYR A 23 29.53 6.18 13.34
N TYR A 24 30.03 5.33 12.47
CA TYR A 24 29.63 3.93 12.40
C TYR A 24 30.87 3.06 12.51
N GLN A 25 30.86 2.11 13.44
CA GLN A 25 31.85 1.05 13.49
C GLN A 25 31.36 -0.11 12.62
N LEU A 26 32.14 -0.46 11.61
CA LEU A 26 31.94 -1.59 10.71
C LEU A 26 32.89 -2.72 11.12
N GLN A 27 32.36 -3.92 11.29
CA GLN A 27 33.19 -5.12 11.44
C GLN A 27 33.46 -5.75 10.07
N THR A 28 34.73 -5.91 9.69
CA THR A 28 35.07 -6.50 8.38
C THR A 28 34.90 -8.01 8.42
N ASP A 29 34.14 -8.57 7.48
CA ASP A 29 33.98 -10.02 7.28
C ASP A 29 33.80 -10.32 5.79
N ALA A 30 33.98 -11.58 5.40
CA ALA A 30 33.77 -12.07 4.04
C ALA A 30 32.32 -11.90 3.54
N LEU A 31 31.35 -11.77 4.46
CA LEU A 31 29.95 -11.47 4.13
C LEU A 31 29.68 -9.99 3.87
N ASN A 32 30.54 -9.09 4.37
CA ASN A 32 30.46 -7.68 4.01
C ASN A 32 31.08 -7.52 2.62
N THR A 33 30.39 -6.81 1.72
CA THR A 33 30.86 -6.58 0.33
C THR A 33 32.08 -5.66 0.23
N LEU A 34 32.73 -5.36 1.36
CA LEU A 34 33.91 -4.51 1.46
C LEU A 34 35.10 -5.16 0.69
N PRO A 35 36.00 -4.36 0.10
CA PRO A 35 37.15 -4.89 -0.62
C PRO A 35 38.03 -5.79 0.25
N ASN A 36 38.32 -7.00 -0.24
CA ASN A 36 39.24 -7.95 0.39
C ASN A 36 40.64 -7.29 0.55
N GLY A 37 40.99 -6.88 1.77
CA GLY A 37 42.29 -6.25 2.07
C GLY A 37 42.26 -4.99 2.93
N TYR A 38 41.10 -4.57 3.44
CA TYR A 38 41.07 -3.46 4.40
C TYR A 38 41.72 -3.86 5.73
N PRO A 39 42.68 -3.08 6.25
CA PRO A 39 43.67 -3.53 7.24
C PRO A 39 43.17 -3.62 8.70
N ALA A 40 41.89 -3.39 8.97
CA ALA A 40 41.37 -3.34 10.34
C ALA A 40 40.07 -4.13 10.47
N GLU A 41 40.00 -5.00 11.49
CA GLU A 41 38.79 -5.76 11.86
C GLU A 41 37.61 -4.83 12.20
N ASN A 42 37.91 -3.64 12.69
CA ASN A 42 36.96 -2.58 13.04
C ASN A 42 37.31 -1.30 12.30
N LEU A 43 36.44 -0.87 11.38
CA LEU A 43 36.57 0.37 10.63
C LEU A 43 35.57 1.38 11.17
N ILE A 44 36.04 2.56 11.59
CA ILE A 44 35.16 3.65 12.01
C ILE A 44 35.03 4.63 10.85
N VAL A 45 33.79 4.82 10.39
CA VAL A 45 33.45 5.65 9.24
C VAL A 45 32.54 6.80 9.69
N PRO A 46 32.78 8.06 9.26
CA PRO A 46 31.87 9.16 9.55
C PRO A 46 30.53 8.98 8.82
N ALA A 47 29.45 9.55 9.37
CA ALA A 47 28.12 9.51 8.75
C ALA A 47 28.07 10.11 7.33
N SER A 48 29.06 10.91 6.92
CA SER A 48 29.14 11.46 5.56
C SER A 48 29.42 10.43 4.47
N GLU A 49 29.90 9.23 4.82
CA GLU A 49 30.26 8.17 3.86
C GLU A 49 29.28 6.99 3.89
N ILE A 50 28.25 7.04 4.74
CA ILE A 50 27.27 5.96 4.92
C ILE A 50 25.86 6.51 4.73
N ILE A 51 25.10 5.84 3.87
CA ILE A 51 23.65 6.03 3.76
C ILE A 51 23.00 5.07 4.76
N HIS A 52 22.35 5.61 5.78
CA HIS A 52 21.70 4.82 6.83
C HIS A 52 20.18 4.95 6.74
N ASP A 53 19.53 3.86 6.31
CA ASP A 53 18.10 3.71 6.47
C ASP A 53 17.76 3.32 7.91
N ARG A 54 17.11 4.23 8.63
CA ARG A 54 16.79 4.08 10.04
C ARG A 54 15.40 3.50 10.29
N CYS A 55 14.61 3.20 9.24
CA CYS A 55 13.21 2.79 9.39
C CYS A 55 12.48 3.66 10.45
N MET A 56 11.60 3.06 11.28
CA MET A 56 10.89 3.76 12.35
C MET A 56 11.73 3.80 13.64
N THR A 57 12.16 4.99 14.06
CA THR A 57 12.97 5.20 15.27
C THR A 57 12.12 5.59 16.48
N ILE A 58 11.55 4.62 17.21
CA ILE A 58 10.69 4.88 18.37
C ILE A 58 11.50 5.09 19.66
N HIS A 59 12.53 4.28 19.88
CA HIS A 59 13.26 4.22 21.15
C HIS A 59 14.60 4.96 21.14
N HIS A 60 15.24 5.08 19.97
CA HIS A 60 16.54 5.70 19.82
C HIS A 60 16.64 6.41 18.46
N PRO A 61 17.19 7.64 18.37
CA PRO A 61 17.19 8.42 17.13
C PRO A 61 18.05 7.83 16.00
N LEU A 62 18.95 6.89 16.32
CA LEU A 62 19.81 6.21 15.35
C LEU A 62 19.48 4.72 15.18
N ILE A 63 18.54 4.15 15.92
CA ILE A 63 18.23 2.71 15.84
C ILE A 63 16.75 2.54 15.51
N GLY A 64 16.51 2.01 14.32
CA GLY A 64 15.19 1.65 13.84
C GLY A 64 14.65 0.39 14.51
N VAL A 65 13.33 0.32 14.64
CA VAL A 65 12.61 -0.90 15.02
C VAL A 65 12.03 -1.51 13.75
N PRO A 66 12.42 -2.74 13.36
CA PRO A 66 11.83 -3.39 12.19
C PRO A 66 10.38 -3.80 12.46
N PRO A 67 9.51 -3.86 11.44
CA PRO A 67 8.13 -4.35 11.58
C PRO A 67 8.06 -5.80 12.11
N LEU A 68 9.14 -6.57 11.92
CA LEU A 68 9.30 -7.91 12.49
C LEU A 68 9.19 -7.94 14.03
N SER A 69 9.63 -6.89 14.72
CA SER A 69 9.51 -6.81 16.18
C SER A 69 8.05 -6.79 16.63
N ALA A 70 7.15 -6.18 15.86
CA ALA A 70 5.71 -6.21 16.11
C ALA A 70 5.09 -7.57 15.74
N ALA A 71 5.57 -8.22 14.68
CA ALA A 71 5.10 -9.54 14.25
C ALA A 71 5.61 -10.71 15.11
N TYR A 72 6.57 -10.48 16.01
CA TYR A 72 7.21 -11.52 16.82
C TYR A 72 6.22 -12.33 17.67
N TRP A 73 5.29 -11.67 18.37
CA TRP A 73 4.33 -12.36 19.25
C TRP A 73 3.33 -13.24 18.49
N PRO A 74 2.67 -12.76 17.42
CA PRO A 74 1.86 -13.61 16.55
C PRO A 74 2.62 -14.80 15.97
N ALA A 75 3.86 -14.59 15.50
CA ALA A 75 4.70 -15.66 14.97
C ALA A 75 5.05 -16.71 16.04
N LEU A 76 5.45 -16.27 17.24
CA LEU A 76 5.76 -17.17 18.35
C LEU A 76 4.53 -17.99 18.77
N LYS A 77 3.36 -17.35 18.85
CA LYS A 77 2.09 -18.01 19.11
C LYS A 77 1.84 -19.11 18.06
N ASN A 78 1.98 -18.79 16.78
CA ASN A 78 1.77 -19.76 15.70
C ASN A 78 2.76 -20.93 15.78
N MET A 79 4.06 -20.68 16.02
CA MET A 79 5.06 -21.74 16.21
C MET A 79 4.72 -22.67 17.39
N LYS A 80 4.19 -22.14 18.50
CA LYS A 80 3.78 -22.95 19.66
C LYS A 80 2.54 -23.78 19.36
N ILE A 81 1.56 -23.24 18.64
CA ILE A 81 0.38 -23.98 18.21
C ILE A 81 0.78 -25.08 17.23
N LEU A 82 1.62 -24.80 16.24
CA LEU A 82 2.15 -25.80 15.30
C LEU A 82 2.90 -26.92 16.02
N ARG A 83 3.74 -26.58 17.00
CA ARG A 83 4.43 -27.58 17.82
C ARG A 83 3.45 -28.45 18.60
N SER A 84 2.48 -27.84 19.28
CA SER A 84 1.44 -28.54 20.03
C SER A 84 0.62 -29.47 19.13
N ALA A 85 0.23 -28.99 17.94
CA ALA A 85 -0.47 -29.79 16.94
C ALA A 85 0.39 -30.97 16.44
N THR A 86 1.68 -30.73 16.16
CA THR A 86 2.61 -31.78 15.74
C THR A 86 2.77 -32.86 16.81
N GLU A 87 2.94 -32.48 18.07
CA GLU A 87 3.02 -33.41 19.20
C GLU A 87 1.70 -34.16 19.42
N PHE A 88 0.57 -33.47 19.25
CA PHE A 88 -0.76 -34.08 19.34
C PHE A 88 -0.99 -35.14 18.26
N PHE A 89 -0.67 -34.84 17.01
CA PHE A 89 -0.79 -35.80 15.90
C PHE A 89 0.25 -36.92 15.98
N ALA A 90 1.48 -36.62 16.45
CA ALA A 90 2.49 -37.64 16.71
C ALA A 90 2.03 -38.65 17.78
N ASN A 91 1.18 -38.23 18.71
CA ASN A 91 0.59 -39.06 19.75
C ASN A 91 -0.75 -39.71 19.36
N ASN A 92 -1.01 -39.88 18.06
CA ASN A 92 -2.26 -40.46 17.51
C ASN A 92 -3.55 -39.72 17.95
N ALA A 93 -3.45 -38.42 18.26
CA ALA A 93 -4.59 -37.60 18.70
C ALA A 93 -5.35 -38.20 19.91
N GLN A 94 -4.68 -39.03 20.71
CA GLN A 94 -5.23 -39.56 21.94
C GLN A 94 -4.80 -38.66 23.10
N PRO A 95 -5.72 -37.83 23.62
CA PRO A 95 -5.44 -37.10 24.84
C PRO A 95 -5.18 -38.10 25.98
N GLY A 96 -4.28 -37.73 26.89
CA GLY A 96 -4.08 -38.48 28.12
C GLY A 96 -5.42 -38.72 28.84
N GLY A 97 -5.46 -39.74 29.68
CA GLY A 97 -6.62 -40.02 30.50
C GLY A 97 -6.22 -40.30 31.93
N LEU A 98 -7.17 -40.14 32.84
CA LEU A 98 -6.99 -40.55 34.23
C LEU A 98 -7.33 -42.03 34.36
N LEU A 99 -6.40 -42.80 34.91
CA LEU A 99 -6.64 -44.18 35.31
C LEU A 99 -7.04 -44.19 36.79
N THR A 100 -8.31 -44.47 37.08
CA THR A 100 -8.82 -44.57 38.45
C THR A 100 -8.74 -46.02 38.91
N ALA A 101 -7.96 -46.28 39.98
CA ALA A 101 -7.85 -47.59 40.61
C ALA A 101 -8.82 -47.72 41.81
N PRO A 102 -9.34 -48.92 42.10
CA PRO A 102 -10.20 -49.16 43.26
C PRO A 102 -9.46 -48.96 44.60
N ALA A 103 -10.21 -48.55 45.64
CA ALA A 103 -9.67 -48.28 46.97
C ALA A 103 -9.06 -49.55 47.60
N GLY A 104 -7.74 -49.58 47.78
CA GLY A 104 -7.01 -50.70 48.38
C GLY A 104 -5.70 -51.09 47.69
N MET A 105 -5.33 -50.42 46.59
CA MET A 105 -4.09 -50.68 45.87
C MET A 105 -2.88 -50.13 46.63
N THR A 106 -1.81 -50.92 46.74
CA THR A 106 -0.56 -50.47 47.38
C THR A 106 0.21 -49.52 46.45
N GLU A 107 1.04 -48.64 47.02
CA GLU A 107 1.81 -47.64 46.26
C GLU A 107 2.82 -48.31 45.30
N ASP A 108 3.26 -49.53 45.61
CA ASP A 108 4.15 -50.34 44.77
C ASP A 108 3.42 -50.93 43.56
N ASP A 109 2.18 -51.40 43.71
CA ASP A 109 1.35 -51.86 42.59
C ASP A 109 1.00 -50.71 41.63
N ALA A 110 0.78 -49.50 42.16
CA ALA A 110 0.54 -48.31 41.35
C ALA A 110 1.74 -47.94 40.47
N LYS A 111 2.96 -48.02 41.01
CA LYS A 111 4.19 -47.80 40.24
C LYS A 111 4.43 -48.90 39.21
N ALA A 112 4.12 -50.15 39.52
CA ALA A 112 4.22 -51.26 38.56
C ALA A 112 3.25 -51.07 37.38
N VAL A 113 2.02 -50.65 37.66
CA VAL A 113 1.02 -50.33 36.63
C VAL A 113 1.43 -49.11 35.82
N GLN A 114 1.99 -48.07 36.44
CA GLN A 114 2.52 -46.89 35.73
C GLN A 114 3.67 -47.26 34.80
N THR A 115 4.63 -48.06 35.28
CA THR A 115 5.78 -48.52 34.47
C THR A 115 5.33 -49.39 33.31
N TYR A 116 4.35 -50.28 33.53
CA TYR A 116 3.75 -51.10 32.49
C TYR A 116 3.00 -50.24 31.46
N TRP A 117 2.31 -49.19 31.91
CA TRP A 117 1.62 -48.24 31.04
C TRP A 117 2.60 -47.45 30.17
N ASP A 118 3.64 -46.87 30.77
CA ASP A 118 4.65 -46.09 30.03
C ASP A 118 5.40 -46.93 28.98
N GLN A 119 5.66 -48.20 29.26
CA GLN A 119 6.34 -49.11 28.31
C GLN A 119 5.45 -49.57 27.15
N ASN A 120 4.13 -49.68 27.36
CA ASN A 120 3.21 -50.23 26.38
C ASN A 120 2.39 -49.18 25.61
N PHE A 121 2.26 -47.96 26.14
CA PHE A 121 1.36 -46.94 25.60
C PHE A 121 2.07 -45.68 25.08
N ASN A 122 3.39 -45.58 25.21
CA ASN A 122 4.14 -44.46 24.65
C ASN A 122 4.55 -44.68 23.17
N GLY A 123 4.55 -43.61 22.38
CA GLY A 123 5.01 -43.58 20.99
C GLY A 123 4.16 -44.39 20.01
N THR A 124 4.80 -45.22 19.17
CA THR A 124 4.16 -46.00 18.07
C THR A 124 3.08 -46.98 18.53
N LYS A 125 2.98 -47.27 19.84
CA LYS A 125 1.93 -48.13 20.43
C LYS A 125 0.76 -47.33 21.03
N SER A 126 0.77 -46.00 20.94
CA SER A 126 -0.33 -45.13 21.34
C SER A 126 -1.62 -45.55 20.63
N GLY A 127 -2.65 -45.92 21.39
CA GLY A 127 -3.95 -46.37 20.87
C GLY A 127 -4.29 -47.85 21.08
N LYS A 128 -3.39 -48.67 21.65
CA LYS A 128 -3.79 -49.98 22.17
C LYS A 128 -4.57 -49.79 23.47
N VAL A 129 -5.69 -50.48 23.67
CA VAL A 129 -6.45 -50.48 24.92
C VAL A 129 -6.04 -51.70 25.73
N ALA A 130 -5.44 -51.53 26.92
CA ALA A 130 -5.18 -52.67 27.80
C ALA A 130 -6.42 -52.99 28.62
N ILE A 131 -6.76 -54.29 28.66
CA ILE A 131 -7.72 -54.85 29.59
C ILE A 131 -6.90 -55.30 30.80
N ILE A 132 -6.92 -54.50 31.87
CA ILE A 132 -6.29 -54.86 33.14
C ILE A 132 -7.37 -55.47 34.04
N GLY A 133 -7.09 -56.66 34.58
CA GLY A 133 -8.02 -57.42 35.41
C GLY A 133 -8.11 -56.88 36.83
N ALA A 134 -8.89 -55.82 37.05
CA ALA A 134 -9.52 -55.40 38.31
C ALA A 134 -10.11 -54.00 38.07
N ASP A 135 -11.44 -53.83 38.05
CA ASP A 135 -12.29 -52.61 37.95
C ASP A 135 -11.63 -51.22 37.73
N MET A 136 -10.60 -51.13 36.87
CA MET A 136 -9.86 -49.92 36.58
C MET A 136 -10.58 -49.18 35.47
N ARG A 137 -10.92 -47.92 35.73
CA ARG A 137 -11.65 -47.09 34.77
C ARG A 137 -10.69 -46.06 34.16
N PHE A 138 -10.45 -46.19 32.87
CA PHE A 138 -9.76 -45.17 32.08
C PHE A 138 -10.78 -44.12 31.62
N THR A 139 -10.65 -42.90 32.11
CA THR A 139 -11.46 -41.77 31.64
C THR A 139 -10.61 -40.92 30.70
N PRO A 140 -10.80 -41.01 29.37
CA PRO A 140 -10.08 -40.15 28.43
C PRO A 140 -10.54 -38.69 28.60
N PHE A 141 -9.61 -37.75 28.59
CA PHE A 141 -9.98 -36.33 28.52
C PHE A 141 -10.47 -36.02 27.10
N ALA A 142 -11.77 -35.82 26.90
CA ALA A 142 -12.30 -35.53 25.56
C ALA A 142 -11.85 -34.15 25.05
N MET A 143 -11.07 -34.09 23.96
CA MET A 143 -10.59 -32.84 23.33
C MET A 143 -11.19 -32.58 21.94
N LYS A 144 -12.50 -32.74 21.77
CA LYS A 144 -13.16 -32.63 20.44
C LYS A 144 -13.31 -31.20 19.90
N SER A 145 -13.13 -30.16 20.72
CA SER A 145 -13.40 -28.76 20.33
C SER A 145 -12.15 -27.94 19.98
N ILE A 146 -10.95 -28.49 20.22
CA ILE A 146 -9.71 -27.70 20.13
C ILE A 146 -9.20 -27.64 18.69
N ASP A 147 -9.33 -28.70 17.89
CA ASP A 147 -8.76 -28.75 16.54
C ASP A 147 -9.35 -27.67 15.61
N SER A 148 -10.68 -27.52 15.58
CA SER A 148 -11.32 -26.47 14.77
C SER A 148 -10.98 -25.06 15.24
N GLN A 149 -10.80 -24.88 16.56
CA GLN A 149 -10.37 -23.59 17.11
C GLN A 149 -8.88 -23.34 16.84
N MET A 150 -8.02 -24.36 16.81
CA MET A 150 -6.60 -24.23 16.48
C MET A 150 -6.41 -23.75 15.05
N VAL A 151 -7.17 -24.28 14.09
CA VAL A 151 -7.11 -23.83 12.68
C VAL A 151 -7.51 -22.36 12.56
N GLU A 152 -8.59 -21.94 13.22
CA GLU A 152 -8.99 -20.53 13.24
C GLU A 152 -7.95 -19.64 13.94
N GLN A 153 -7.33 -20.12 15.02
CA GLN A 153 -6.24 -19.39 15.70
C GLN A 153 -4.98 -19.27 14.83
N MET A 154 -4.68 -20.26 13.99
CA MET A 154 -3.59 -20.18 13.01
C MET A 154 -3.90 -19.11 11.96
N ARG A 155 -5.08 -19.18 11.32
CA ARG A 155 -5.51 -18.19 10.31
C ARG A 155 -5.47 -16.77 10.88
N TYR A 156 -5.97 -16.58 12.09
CA TYR A 156 -5.93 -15.28 12.76
C TYR A 156 -4.51 -14.81 13.07
N SER A 157 -3.61 -15.72 13.45
CA SER A 157 -2.21 -15.36 13.70
C SER A 157 -1.50 -14.98 12.40
N ASP A 158 -1.82 -15.63 11.29
CA ASP A 158 -1.28 -15.29 9.97
C ASP A 158 -1.73 -13.91 9.50
N GLU A 159 -3.00 -13.54 9.71
CA GLU A 159 -3.51 -12.19 9.46
C GLU A 159 -2.79 -11.15 10.34
N GLN A 160 -2.55 -11.46 11.62
CA GLN A 160 -1.79 -10.59 12.52
C GLN A 160 -0.31 -10.43 12.11
N ILE A 161 0.31 -11.42 11.48
CA ILE A 161 1.68 -11.32 10.96
C ILE A 161 1.72 -10.36 9.77
N CYS A 162 0.67 -10.32 8.93
CA CYS A 162 0.61 -9.45 7.76
C CYS A 162 0.45 -7.96 8.13
N GLN A 163 -0.26 -7.66 9.22
CA GLN A 163 -0.59 -6.29 9.64
C GLN A 163 0.64 -5.36 9.80
N PRO A 164 1.71 -5.73 10.52
CA PRO A 164 2.90 -4.86 10.67
C PRO A 164 3.64 -4.55 9.37
N PHE A 165 3.52 -5.40 8.34
CA PHE A 165 4.17 -5.17 7.05
C PHE A 165 3.30 -4.33 6.09
N GLY A 166 2.07 -3.97 6.48
CA GLY A 166 1.13 -3.28 5.60
C GLY A 166 0.67 -4.13 4.41
N ILE A 167 0.97 -5.43 4.39
CA ILE A 167 0.63 -6.32 3.28
C ILE A 167 -0.80 -6.82 3.47
N PRO A 168 -1.70 -6.58 2.51
CA PRO A 168 -3.05 -7.13 2.61
C PRO A 168 -3.04 -8.68 2.57
N PRO A 169 -3.81 -9.37 3.44
CA PRO A 169 -3.77 -10.83 3.56
C PRO A 169 -4.07 -11.59 2.25
N PHE A 170 -4.92 -11.03 1.38
CA PHE A 170 -5.23 -11.61 0.08
C PHE A 170 -4.01 -11.75 -0.84
N LYS A 171 -2.97 -10.90 -0.68
CA LYS A 171 -1.75 -10.94 -1.50
C LYS A 171 -0.83 -12.09 -1.08
N VAL A 172 -0.90 -12.49 0.18
CA VAL A 172 -0.18 -13.64 0.77
C VAL A 172 -0.93 -14.96 0.50
N GLY A 173 -2.14 -14.90 -0.06
CA GLY A 173 -3.01 -16.06 -0.26
C GLY A 173 -3.77 -16.48 1.00
N ILE A 174 -3.76 -15.63 2.03
CA ILE A 174 -4.41 -15.86 3.32
C ILE A 174 -5.63 -14.95 3.37
N GLY A 175 -6.65 -15.27 2.59
CA GLY A 175 -7.89 -14.49 2.56
C GLY A 175 -8.64 -14.59 1.25
N THR A 176 -9.95 -14.33 1.32
CA THR A 176 -10.77 -14.18 0.13
C THR A 176 -10.57 -12.79 -0.46
N ILE A 177 -10.40 -12.71 -1.78
CA ILE A 177 -10.37 -11.43 -2.50
C ILE A 177 -11.69 -10.70 -2.21
N PRO A 178 -11.64 -9.42 -1.78
CA PRO A 178 -12.85 -8.63 -1.57
C PRO A 178 -13.72 -8.64 -2.84
N PRO A 179 -15.02 -9.02 -2.75
CA PRO A 179 -15.88 -9.09 -3.91
C PRO A 179 -16.07 -7.69 -4.50
N GLY A 180 -15.72 -7.51 -5.78
CA GLY A 180 -15.93 -6.26 -6.53
C GLY A 180 -14.68 -5.43 -6.83
N LEU A 181 -13.51 -5.76 -6.25
CA LEU A 181 -12.24 -5.12 -6.61
C LEU A 181 -11.56 -5.88 -7.76
N GLY A 182 -11.40 -5.22 -8.90
CA GLY A 182 -10.57 -5.73 -10.00
C GLY A 182 -9.11 -5.84 -9.57
N VAL A 183 -8.35 -6.70 -10.28
CA VAL A 183 -6.92 -6.97 -10.00
C VAL A 183 -6.06 -5.70 -9.91
N ASP A 184 -6.39 -4.67 -10.69
CA ASP A 184 -5.68 -3.39 -10.69
C ASP A 184 -5.86 -2.63 -9.36
N GLY A 185 -7.09 -2.59 -8.82
CA GLY A 185 -7.37 -1.92 -7.56
C GLY A 185 -6.67 -2.60 -6.39
N LEU A 186 -6.52 -3.93 -6.44
CA LEU A 186 -5.79 -4.71 -5.44
C LEU A 186 -4.28 -4.43 -5.49
N ASN A 187 -3.70 -4.31 -6.69
CA ASN A 187 -2.29 -3.96 -6.83
C ASN A 187 -2.02 -2.51 -6.41
N GLN A 188 -2.93 -1.58 -6.71
CA GLN A 188 -2.82 -0.20 -6.26
C GLN A 188 -2.95 -0.09 -4.74
N LEU A 189 -3.86 -0.84 -4.11
CA LEU A 189 -3.97 -0.93 -2.66
C LEU A 189 -2.68 -1.47 -2.03
N TYR A 190 -2.14 -2.55 -2.59
CA TYR A 190 -0.86 -3.11 -2.14
C TYR A 190 0.31 -2.13 -2.27
N TYR A 191 0.35 -1.36 -3.37
CA TYR A 191 1.36 -0.32 -3.54
C TYR A 191 1.21 0.78 -2.47
N ALA A 192 0.00 1.31 -2.29
CA ALA A 192 -0.27 2.40 -1.35
C ALA A 192 0.00 1.99 0.12
N ASP A 193 -0.42 0.79 0.53
CA ASP A 193 -0.33 0.36 1.92
C ASP A 193 1.06 -0.14 2.32
N ALA A 194 1.77 -0.85 1.42
CA ALA A 194 3.01 -1.54 1.78
C ALA A 194 4.27 -0.94 1.14
N LEU A 195 4.23 -0.59 -0.15
CA LEU A 195 5.45 -0.31 -0.92
C LEU A 195 5.79 1.16 -1.00
N GLN A 196 4.79 2.04 -1.06
CA GLN A 196 4.97 3.47 -1.29
C GLN A 196 5.94 4.09 -0.27
N THR A 197 5.71 3.87 1.02
CA THR A 197 6.58 4.43 2.08
C THR A 197 8.03 3.94 1.98
N HIS A 198 8.25 2.66 1.65
CA HIS A 198 9.61 2.13 1.50
C HIS A 198 10.31 2.71 0.26
N ILE A 199 9.58 2.88 -0.84
CA ILE A 199 10.12 3.42 -2.09
C ILE A 199 10.49 4.88 -1.92
N GLU A 200 9.59 5.70 -1.39
CA GLU A 200 9.83 7.13 -1.14
C GLU A 200 10.99 7.35 -0.16
N HIS A 201 11.12 6.50 0.87
CA HIS A 201 12.26 6.54 1.78
C HIS A 201 13.57 6.19 1.08
N MET A 202 13.59 5.16 0.23
CA MET A 202 14.79 4.79 -0.54
C MET A 202 15.22 5.91 -1.49
N GLU A 203 14.28 6.50 -2.22
CA GLU A 203 14.54 7.64 -3.12
C GLU A 203 15.12 8.83 -2.35
N SER A 204 14.46 9.22 -1.26
CA SER A 204 14.91 10.34 -0.41
C SER A 204 16.30 10.11 0.16
N LEU A 205 16.59 8.88 0.64
CA LEU A 205 17.90 8.52 1.20
C LEU A 205 18.99 8.47 0.14
N LEU A 206 18.68 8.00 -1.07
CA LEU A 206 19.63 8.00 -2.17
C LEU A 206 19.93 9.43 -2.65
N ASP A 207 18.92 10.30 -2.73
CA ASP A 207 19.10 11.70 -3.09
C ASP A 207 19.96 12.45 -2.06
N GLU A 208 19.66 12.29 -0.76
CA GLU A 208 20.45 12.89 0.32
C GLU A 208 21.88 12.31 0.35
N GLY A 209 22.00 10.98 0.28
CA GLY A 209 23.28 10.27 0.36
C GLY A 209 24.22 10.55 -0.80
N LEU A 210 23.68 10.65 -2.01
CA LEU A 210 24.45 11.00 -3.22
C LEU A 210 24.58 12.52 -3.42
N LYS A 211 23.91 13.32 -2.59
CA LYS A 211 23.88 14.79 -2.65
C LYS A 211 23.45 15.29 -4.02
N ILE A 212 22.42 14.66 -4.59
CA ILE A 212 21.87 15.07 -5.88
C ILE A 212 21.08 16.36 -5.64
N ALA A 213 21.43 17.42 -6.37
CA ALA A 213 20.78 18.70 -6.27
C ALA A 213 19.61 18.82 -7.26
N ALA A 214 18.54 19.48 -6.83
CA ALA A 214 17.45 19.90 -7.72
C ALA A 214 18.02 20.63 -8.94
N PRO A 215 17.56 20.36 -10.17
CA PRO A 215 16.28 19.73 -10.54
C PRO A 215 16.33 18.22 -10.80
N ARG A 216 17.42 17.52 -10.46
CA ARG A 216 17.55 16.07 -10.65
C ARG A 216 17.29 15.35 -9.34
N GLY A 217 16.69 14.17 -9.41
CA GLY A 217 16.44 13.27 -8.29
C GLY A 217 16.38 11.84 -8.80
N ILE A 218 16.45 10.87 -7.88
CA ILE A 218 16.33 9.46 -8.18
C ILE A 218 14.87 9.06 -7.95
N GLU A 219 14.24 8.53 -9.00
CA GLU A 219 12.91 7.93 -8.94
C GLU A 219 13.03 6.47 -9.36
N LEU A 220 12.45 5.57 -8.57
CA LEU A 220 12.36 4.15 -8.87
C LEU A 220 11.19 3.93 -9.83
N ASP A 221 11.42 3.16 -10.89
CA ASP A 221 10.39 2.89 -11.89
C ASP A 221 9.26 1.99 -11.31
N LEU A 222 8.07 2.57 -11.18
CA LEU A 222 6.86 1.92 -10.68
C LEU A 222 5.99 1.31 -11.77
N ASP A 223 6.26 1.59 -13.05
CA ASP A 223 5.44 1.12 -14.17
C ASP A 223 5.32 -0.41 -14.25
N PRO A 224 6.36 -1.22 -13.92
CA PRO A 224 6.22 -2.68 -13.88
C PRO A 224 5.24 -3.16 -12.81
N LEU A 225 5.16 -2.46 -11.68
CA LEU A 225 4.31 -2.83 -10.54
C LEU A 225 2.86 -2.39 -10.76
N LEU A 226 2.68 -1.18 -11.30
CA LEU A 226 1.40 -0.59 -11.66
C LEU A 226 0.99 -0.92 -13.09
N ARG A 227 1.46 -2.05 -13.63
CA ARG A 227 1.06 -2.51 -14.96
C ARG A 227 -0.43 -2.82 -14.95
N MET A 228 -1.20 -1.79 -15.25
CA MET A 228 -2.63 -1.84 -15.51
C MET A 228 -2.89 -2.74 -16.71
N ASP A 229 -4.09 -3.31 -16.77
CA ASP A 229 -4.63 -3.87 -18.01
C ASP A 229 -4.43 -2.89 -19.19
N GLU A 230 -3.96 -3.39 -20.33
CA GLU A 230 -3.71 -2.61 -21.54
C GLU A 230 -4.95 -1.83 -21.97
N ALA A 231 -6.15 -2.38 -21.71
CA ALA A 231 -7.42 -1.68 -21.96
C ALA A 231 -7.56 -0.40 -21.13
N LYS A 232 -7.30 -0.46 -19.81
CA LYS A 232 -7.37 0.70 -18.93
C LYS A 232 -6.26 1.70 -19.22
N ARG A 233 -5.07 1.23 -19.59
CA ARG A 233 -3.97 2.12 -20.04
C ARG A 233 -4.39 2.92 -21.27
N ALA A 234 -5.01 2.27 -22.24
CA ALA A 234 -5.49 2.93 -23.45
C ALA A 234 -6.58 3.97 -23.15
N GLU A 235 -7.52 3.65 -22.25
CA GLU A 235 -8.56 4.60 -21.82
C GLU A 235 -7.99 5.82 -21.08
N VAL A 236 -7.04 5.61 -20.16
CA VAL A 236 -6.40 6.71 -19.41
C VAL A 236 -5.61 7.60 -20.35
N GLU A 237 -4.77 7.04 -21.22
CA GLU A 237 -4.00 7.83 -22.19
C GLU A 237 -4.92 8.55 -23.19
N THR A 238 -6.02 7.91 -23.63
CA THR A 238 -7.02 8.59 -24.49
C THR A 238 -7.66 9.78 -23.78
N LYS A 239 -8.00 9.65 -22.48
CA LYS A 239 -8.54 10.77 -21.68
C LYS A 239 -7.50 11.87 -21.46
N LEU A 240 -6.24 11.53 -21.25
CA LEU A 240 -5.15 12.49 -21.06
C LEU A 240 -4.83 13.27 -22.34
N VAL A 241 -4.86 12.60 -23.50
CA VAL A 241 -4.69 13.24 -24.81
C VAL A 241 -5.92 14.07 -25.17
N ALA A 242 -7.14 13.56 -24.96
CA ALA A 242 -8.38 14.30 -25.19
C ALA A 242 -8.52 15.52 -24.25
N GLY A 243 -8.05 15.40 -23.01
CA GLY A 243 -7.95 16.48 -22.03
C GLY A 243 -6.83 17.48 -22.34
N LYS A 244 -6.05 17.27 -23.41
CA LYS A 244 -4.93 18.12 -23.84
C LYS A 244 -3.84 18.27 -22.77
N ILE A 245 -3.70 17.29 -21.89
CA ILE A 245 -2.67 17.27 -20.84
C ILE A 245 -1.39 16.65 -21.40
N LYS A 246 -1.53 15.59 -22.20
CA LYS A 246 -0.41 14.93 -22.88
C LYS A 246 -0.52 15.12 -24.39
N THR A 247 0.63 15.23 -25.04
CA THR A 247 0.72 15.16 -26.49
C THR A 247 0.45 13.73 -26.97
N PRO A 248 -0.11 13.54 -28.18
CA PRO A 248 -0.28 12.21 -28.75
C PRO A 248 1.02 11.36 -28.78
N ASP A 249 2.18 12.00 -28.98
CA ASP A 249 3.46 11.28 -28.99
C ASP A 249 3.93 10.83 -27.60
N GLU A 250 3.65 11.59 -26.55
CA GLU A 250 3.92 11.15 -25.16
C GLU A 250 3.05 9.94 -24.78
N GLY A 251 1.80 9.90 -25.25
CA GLY A 251 0.92 8.74 -25.07
C GLY A 251 1.48 7.49 -25.78
N ARG A 252 2.02 7.65 -26.99
CA ARG A 252 2.64 6.55 -27.77
C ARG A 252 3.94 6.05 -27.13
N ALA A 253 4.75 6.95 -26.59
CA ALA A 253 5.98 6.60 -25.89
C ALA A 253 5.71 5.67 -24.70
N ARG A 254 4.60 5.86 -23.97
CA ARG A 254 4.18 4.98 -22.87
C ARG A 254 3.83 3.55 -23.32
N PHE A 255 3.44 3.36 -24.58
CA PHE A 255 3.21 2.05 -25.18
C PHE A 255 4.45 1.49 -25.91
N ASN A 256 5.62 2.12 -25.74
CA ASN A 256 6.85 1.79 -26.50
C ASN A 256 6.66 1.88 -28.03
N LEU A 257 5.75 2.76 -28.50
CA LEU A 257 5.53 3.01 -29.92
C LEU A 257 6.34 4.24 -30.36
N ALA A 258 6.88 4.22 -31.58
CA ALA A 258 7.60 5.34 -32.14
C ALA A 258 6.70 6.59 -32.28
N SER A 259 7.29 7.77 -32.06
CA SER A 259 6.65 9.08 -32.27
C SER A 259 6.20 9.22 -33.71
N THR A 260 5.04 9.83 -33.91
CA THR A 260 4.52 10.16 -35.25
C THR A 260 4.93 11.59 -35.59
N GLY A 261 5.43 11.84 -36.79
CA GLY A 261 5.75 13.20 -37.22
C GLY A 261 4.53 14.12 -37.12
N GLY A 262 4.50 15.02 -36.12
CA GLY A 262 3.40 15.93 -35.82
C GLY A 262 2.68 15.69 -34.50
N GLY A 263 2.95 14.61 -33.77
CA GLY A 263 2.27 14.30 -32.50
C GLY A 263 2.79 15.04 -31.27
N GLY A 264 3.77 15.94 -31.41
CA GLY A 264 4.34 16.75 -30.33
C GLY A 264 3.59 18.07 -30.04
N ALA A 265 2.51 18.36 -30.76
CA ALA A 265 1.67 19.54 -30.53
C ALA A 265 0.35 19.15 -29.86
N LEU A 266 -0.13 19.98 -28.93
CA LEU A 266 -1.46 19.82 -28.33
C LEU A 266 -2.52 20.27 -29.34
N TYR A 267 -3.39 19.34 -29.72
CA TYR A 267 -4.48 19.60 -30.65
C TYR A 267 -5.76 19.98 -29.88
N GLY A 268 -6.41 21.05 -30.32
CA GLY A 268 -7.72 21.45 -29.80
C GLY A 268 -8.69 21.71 -30.93
N GLN A 269 -9.87 21.07 -30.87
CA GLN A 269 -10.98 21.43 -31.75
C GLN A 269 -11.54 22.80 -31.34
N HIS A 270 -11.74 23.67 -32.32
CA HIS A 270 -12.37 24.97 -32.16
C HIS A 270 -13.78 24.86 -32.74
N GLN A 271 -14.78 24.69 -31.88
CA GLN A 271 -16.15 24.33 -32.33
C GLN A 271 -16.98 25.57 -32.70
N ASP A 272 -16.89 26.66 -31.93
CA ASP A 272 -17.76 27.82 -32.10
C ASP A 272 -16.98 29.03 -32.61
N TYR A 273 -17.19 29.37 -33.88
CA TYR A 273 -16.74 30.63 -34.47
C TYR A 273 -17.95 31.55 -34.72
N PRO A 274 -17.81 32.87 -34.49
CA PRO A 274 -18.82 33.84 -34.95
C PRO A 274 -18.97 33.75 -36.47
N LEU A 275 -20.21 33.77 -36.98
CA LEU A 275 -20.49 33.61 -38.42
C LEU A 275 -19.71 34.58 -39.32
N ALA A 276 -19.38 35.77 -38.84
CA ALA A 276 -18.59 36.78 -39.56
C ALA A 276 -17.14 36.35 -39.88
N MET A 277 -16.55 35.43 -39.08
CA MET A 277 -15.23 34.86 -39.36
C MET A 277 -15.29 33.66 -40.31
N LEU A 278 -16.48 33.04 -40.47
CA LEU A 278 -16.69 31.92 -41.38
C LEU A 278 -16.82 32.34 -42.86
N GLU A 279 -17.18 33.60 -43.11
CA GLU A 279 -17.31 34.17 -44.47
C GLU A 279 -15.95 34.30 -45.18
N ASN A 280 -14.89 34.62 -44.44
CA ASN A 280 -13.54 34.78 -44.98
C ASN A 280 -12.70 33.49 -44.87
N ARG A 281 -13.30 32.33 -45.15
CA ARG A 281 -12.65 31.03 -44.96
C ARG A 281 -11.46 30.74 -45.90
N GLY A 282 -11.23 31.59 -46.90
CA GLY A 282 -10.12 31.47 -47.86
C GLY A 282 -8.82 32.17 -47.45
N SER A 283 -8.83 33.01 -46.41
CA SER A 283 -7.68 33.86 -46.03
C SER A 283 -7.25 33.69 -44.57
N TRP A 284 -7.44 32.49 -44.01
CA TRP A 284 -7.01 32.22 -42.65
C TRP A 284 -5.51 31.88 -42.61
N ASP A 285 -4.70 32.89 -42.30
CA ASP A 285 -3.27 32.78 -41.98
C ASP A 285 -3.10 32.84 -40.45
N PRO A 286 -2.42 31.87 -39.80
CA PRO A 286 -2.26 31.80 -38.34
C PRO A 286 -1.61 33.03 -37.67
N ASN A 287 -0.97 33.91 -38.43
CA ASN A 287 -0.27 35.09 -37.89
C ASN A 287 -1.15 36.34 -37.66
N MET A 288 -2.46 36.28 -37.95
CA MET A 288 -3.36 37.43 -37.79
C MET A 288 -3.65 37.85 -36.34
N ILE A 289 -3.22 37.08 -35.33
CA ILE A 289 -3.48 37.38 -33.91
C ILE A 289 -2.46 38.39 -33.33
N GLN A 290 -1.33 38.65 -33.99
CA GLN A 290 -0.27 39.50 -33.42
C GLN A 290 -0.37 40.99 -33.74
N ASN A 291 -1.25 41.43 -34.63
CA ASN A 291 -1.39 42.85 -34.96
C ASN A 291 -2.82 43.34 -34.70
N GLN A 292 -3.14 43.52 -33.42
CA GLN A 292 -4.06 44.58 -33.01
C GLN A 292 -3.24 45.81 -32.60
N PRO A 293 -3.27 46.91 -33.36
CA PRO A 293 -2.83 48.20 -32.84
C PRO A 293 -3.78 48.61 -31.71
N LYS A 294 -3.24 48.97 -30.54
CA LYS A 294 -3.99 49.59 -29.45
C LYS A 294 -4.78 50.80 -29.98
N GLN A 295 -6.09 50.69 -30.07
CA GLN A 295 -6.96 51.81 -30.42
C GLN A 295 -7.00 52.80 -29.25
N GLN A 296 -6.47 54.01 -29.49
CA GLN A 296 -6.66 55.17 -28.65
C GLN A 296 -8.15 55.56 -28.65
N ALA A 297 -8.69 55.86 -27.46
CA ALA A 297 -10.05 56.34 -27.30
C ALA A 297 -10.23 57.73 -27.94
N PRO A 298 -11.27 57.93 -28.77
CA PRO A 298 -11.77 59.26 -29.11
C PRO A 298 -13.01 59.63 -28.27
N ALA A 299 -13.16 60.94 -28.09
CA ALA A 299 -14.08 61.66 -27.23
C ALA A 299 -15.60 61.42 -27.47
N THR A 300 -16.37 61.58 -26.39
CA THR A 300 -17.80 61.98 -26.30
C THR A 300 -18.14 63.07 -27.33
N GLU A 301 -19.28 63.20 -28.01
CA GLU A 301 -20.68 62.71 -28.01
C GLU A 301 -21.30 63.20 -29.37
N PRO A 302 -22.52 62.83 -29.87
CA PRO A 302 -23.75 62.63 -29.11
C PRO A 302 -24.57 61.37 -29.45
N VAL A 303 -25.45 61.06 -28.52
CA VAL A 303 -26.43 59.97 -28.48
C VAL A 303 -27.33 59.97 -29.73
N ALA A 304 -27.40 58.83 -30.41
CA ALA A 304 -28.50 58.50 -31.33
C ALA A 304 -29.50 57.59 -30.57
N GLU A 305 -30.78 57.92 -30.70
CA GLU A 305 -31.92 57.37 -29.96
C GLU A 305 -32.01 55.83 -30.00
N PRO A 306 -32.47 55.18 -28.92
CA PRO A 306 -32.71 53.74 -28.92
C PRO A 306 -33.90 53.41 -29.83
N ALA A 307 -33.68 52.50 -30.79
CA ALA A 307 -34.75 51.91 -31.57
C ALA A 307 -35.83 51.32 -30.64
N GLU A 308 -37.08 51.67 -30.90
CA GLU A 308 -38.24 51.28 -30.11
C GLU A 308 -38.35 49.75 -30.01
N ILE A 309 -38.30 49.24 -28.79
CA ILE A 309 -38.68 47.87 -28.46
C ILE A 309 -40.19 47.76 -28.67
N SER A 310 -40.61 46.79 -29.49
CA SER A 310 -42.02 46.52 -29.79
C SER A 310 -42.82 46.29 -28.51
N ASP A 311 -44.08 46.73 -28.48
CA ASP A 311 -44.94 46.61 -27.29
C ASP A 311 -45.24 45.15 -26.91
N GLU A 312 -45.09 44.21 -27.85
CA GLU A 312 -45.20 42.76 -27.60
C GLU A 312 -44.02 42.23 -26.77
N ASP A 313 -42.80 42.74 -27.01
CA ASP A 313 -41.61 42.33 -26.25
C ASP A 313 -41.63 42.88 -24.82
N LYS A 314 -42.18 44.09 -24.61
CA LYS A 314 -42.36 44.66 -23.26
C LYS A 314 -43.42 43.89 -22.46
N ALA A 315 -44.49 43.45 -23.11
CA ALA A 315 -45.53 42.62 -22.47
C ALA A 315 -44.98 41.24 -22.05
N MET A 316 -44.22 40.58 -22.92
CA MET A 316 -43.54 39.31 -22.61
C MET A 316 -42.54 39.43 -21.45
N ILE A 317 -41.74 40.51 -21.42
CA ILE A 317 -40.78 40.74 -20.34
C ILE A 317 -41.50 41.05 -19.01
N ALA A 318 -42.64 41.73 -19.04
CA ALA A 318 -43.45 42.00 -17.86
C ALA A 318 -44.14 40.73 -17.31
N GLU A 319 -44.67 39.87 -18.18
CA GLU A 319 -45.22 38.57 -17.78
C GLU A 319 -44.14 37.62 -17.26
N ALA A 320 -42.97 37.57 -17.89
CA ALA A 320 -41.85 36.75 -17.40
C ALA A 320 -41.40 37.21 -15.99
N ARG A 321 -41.38 38.52 -15.72
CA ARG A 321 -41.05 39.05 -14.40
C ARG A 321 -42.12 38.74 -13.35
N SER A 322 -43.41 38.74 -13.70
CA SER A 322 -44.48 38.41 -12.75
C SER A 322 -44.52 36.91 -12.42
N ILE A 323 -44.19 36.04 -13.37
CA ILE A 323 -44.06 34.58 -13.16
C ILE A 323 -42.85 34.27 -12.26
N VAL A 324 -41.72 34.94 -12.47
CA VAL A 324 -40.52 34.76 -11.63
C VAL A 324 -40.76 35.31 -10.21
N ALA A 325 -41.47 36.43 -10.07
CA ALA A 325 -41.82 36.99 -8.76
C ALA A 325 -42.79 36.09 -7.98
N THR A 326 -43.78 35.50 -8.66
CA THR A 326 -44.74 34.56 -8.02
C THR A 326 -44.07 33.23 -7.66
N GLN A 327 -43.17 32.68 -8.49
CA GLN A 327 -42.36 31.52 -8.12
C GLN A 327 -41.47 31.79 -6.90
N LYS A 328 -40.86 32.98 -6.83
CA LYS A 328 -40.02 33.36 -5.69
C LYS A 328 -40.84 33.55 -4.40
N ALA A 329 -42.07 34.05 -4.49
CA ALA A 329 -43.00 34.14 -3.36
C ALA A 329 -43.49 32.76 -2.89
N ILE A 330 -43.78 31.83 -3.80
CA ILE A 330 -44.17 30.45 -3.48
C ILE A 330 -43.00 29.69 -2.82
N ALA A 331 -41.78 29.90 -3.30
CA ALA A 331 -40.58 29.33 -2.68
C ALA A 331 -40.35 29.88 -1.26
N ALA A 332 -40.58 31.18 -1.04
CA ALA A 332 -40.48 31.80 0.28
C ALA A 332 -41.56 31.29 1.26
N MET A 333 -42.81 31.08 0.80
CA MET A 333 -43.87 30.52 1.64
C MET A 333 -43.64 29.04 1.99
N ARG A 334 -43.06 28.24 1.08
CA ARG A 334 -42.68 26.84 1.39
C ARG A 334 -41.55 26.75 2.42
N GLY A 335 -40.64 27.72 2.45
CA GLY A 335 -39.58 27.80 3.45
C GLY A 335 -40.09 28.15 4.86
N ALA A 336 -41.18 28.90 4.97
CA ALA A 336 -41.75 29.35 6.25
C ALA A 336 -42.72 28.34 6.91
N ILE A 337 -43.14 27.29 6.21
CA ILE A 337 -44.07 26.26 6.72
C ILE A 337 -43.32 25.03 7.28
N ASN A 338 -42.00 24.92 7.07
CA ASN A 338 -41.16 23.80 7.50
C ASN A 338 -40.11 24.17 8.58
N VAL A 339 -40.38 25.19 9.39
CA VAL A 339 -39.61 25.53 10.61
C VAL A 339 -40.53 25.56 11.81
#